data_AF-A0A940KJE8-F1
#
_entry.id   AF-A0A940KJE8-F1
#
_cell.length_a   1.000
_cell.length_b   1.000
_cell.length_c   1.000
_cell.angle_alpha   90.00
_cell.angle_beta   90.00
_cell.angle_gamma   90.00
#
_symmetry.space_group_name_H-M   'P 1'
#
loop_
_entity.id
_entity.type
_entity.pdbx_description
1 polymer ?
#
loop_
_entity_poly.entity_id
_entity_poly.type
_entity_poly.pdbx_seq_one_letter_code
_entity_poly.pdbx_strand_id
1 'polypeptide(L)' 'VEMARRYLEDSDLSMDQIAAKCGLGGLISMRRTFIRHMNVSPSDYRRSFRTTLQEIEE' A
#
# COMPACT_ATOMS: atom_id res chain seq x y z
N VAL A 1 -9.19 4.04 0.81
CA VAL A 1 -8.05 3.22 1.30
C VAL A 1 -8.10 1.80 0.76
N GLU A 2 -9.28 1.16 0.71
CA GLU A 2 -9.42 -0.22 0.25
C GLU A 2 -8.91 -0.51 -1.17
N MET A 3 -9.19 0.36 -2.15
CA MET A 3 -8.63 0.19 -3.50
C MET A 3 -7.10 0.28 -3.52
N ALA A 4 -6.51 1.20 -2.73
CA ALA A 4 -5.06 1.33 -2.62
C ALA A 4 -4.44 0.07 -2.01
N ARG A 5 -5.10 -0.54 -1.02
CA ARG A 5 -4.70 -1.83 -0.44
C ARG A 5 -4.70 -2.93 -1.51
N ARG A 6 -5.78 -3.07 -2.27
CA ARG A 6 -5.86 -4.06 -3.37
C ARG A 6 -4.74 -3.86 -4.38
N TYR A 7 -4.47 -2.63 -4.81
CA TYR A 7 -3.35 -2.36 -5.72
C TYR A 7 -1.98 -2.63 -5.12
N LEU A 8 -1.80 -2.57 -3.79
CA LEU A 8 -0.53 -2.93 -3.14
C LEU A 8 -0.34 -4.45 -3.02
N GLU A 9 -1.43 -5.22 -3.03
CA GLU A 9 -1.43 -6.69 -2.92
C GLU A 9 -1.42 -7.36 -4.31
N ASP A 10 -2.20 -6.83 -5.24
CA ASP A 10 -2.44 -7.40 -6.58
C ASP A 10 -1.51 -6.80 -7.65
N SER A 11 -0.80 -5.72 -7.35
CA SER A 11 0.04 -5.03 -8.34
C SER A 11 1.36 -4.51 -7.77
N ASP A 12 2.41 -4.54 -8.60
CA ASP A 12 3.72 -3.96 -8.31
C ASP A 12 3.83 -2.46 -8.66
N LEU A 13 2.69 -1.77 -8.74
CA LEU A 13 2.65 -0.36 -9.11
C LEU A 13 3.40 0.50 -8.08
N SER A 14 3.95 1.62 -8.55
CA SER A 14 4.57 2.58 -7.64
C SER A 14 3.48 3.25 -6.79
N MET A 15 3.85 3.66 -5.58
CA MET A 15 2.89 4.30 -4.67
C MET A 15 2.29 5.58 -5.27
N ASP A 16 3.02 6.26 -6.15
CA ASP A 16 2.53 7.43 -6.87
C ASP A 16 1.44 7.06 -7.88
N GLN A 17 1.64 5.98 -8.66
CA GLN A 17 0.64 5.43 -9.57
C GLN A 17 -0.61 4.97 -8.82
N ILE A 18 -0.46 4.31 -7.68
CA ILE A 18 -1.59 3.86 -6.86
C ILE A 18 -2.38 5.07 -6.34
N ALA A 19 -1.69 6.12 -5.90
CA ALA A 19 -2.34 7.34 -5.44
C ALA A 19 -3.11 8.05 -6.57
N ALA A 20 -2.55 8.10 -7.78
CA ALA A 20 -3.21 8.62 -8.96
C ALA A 20 -4.45 7.79 -9.34
N LYS A 21 -4.32 6.45 -9.38
CA LYS A 21 -5.43 5.52 -9.69
C LYS A 21 -6.55 5.57 -8.66
N CYS A 22 -6.23 5.78 -7.39
CA CYS A 22 -7.22 5.89 -6.33
C CYS A 22 -7.82 7.29 -6.18
N GLY A 23 -7.38 8.27 -6.98
CA GLY A 23 -7.83 9.67 -6.87
C GLY A 23 -7.41 10.36 -5.56
N LEU A 24 -6.37 9.87 -4.88
CA LEU A 24 -5.98 10.31 -3.54
C LEU A 24 -5.12 11.59 -3.54
N GLY A 25 -5.06 12.33 -4.65
CA GLY A 25 -4.32 13.60 -4.73
C GLY A 25 -2.80 13.45 -4.56
N GLY A 26 -2.25 12.27 -4.87
CA GLY A 26 -0.82 11.98 -4.84
C GLY A 26 -0.33 11.21 -3.62
N LEU A 27 0.95 10.85 -3.64
CA LEU A 27 1.57 9.95 -2.67
C LEU A 27 1.42 10.40 -1.21
N ILE A 28 1.60 11.70 -0.94
CA ILE A 28 1.62 12.25 0.43
C ILE A 28 0.22 12.15 1.06
N SER A 29 -0.81 12.57 0.33
CA SER A 29 -2.21 12.51 0.74
C SER A 29 -2.69 11.07 0.91
N MET A 30 -2.31 10.18 -0.01
CA MET A 30 -2.53 8.74 0.13
C MET A 30 -1.87 8.18 1.38
N ARG A 31 -0.58 8.46 1.61
CA ARG A 31 0.18 7.99 2.78
C ARG A 31 -0.48 8.42 4.08
N ARG A 32 -0.82 9.70 4.23
CA ARG A 32 -1.48 10.23 5.42
C ARG A 32 -2.82 9.53 5.69
N THR A 33 -3.62 9.36 4.64
CA THR A 33 -4.92 8.68 4.74
C THR A 33 -4.75 7.20 5.09
N PHE A 34 -3.79 6.52 4.45
CA PHE A 34 -3.52 5.10 4.67
C PHE A 34 -3.02 4.85 6.10
N ILE A 35 -2.05 5.63 6.60
CA ILE A 35 -1.57 5.54 7.99
C ILE A 35 -2.70 5.78 8.98
N ARG A 36 -3.58 6.77 8.73
CA ARG A 36 -4.72 7.03 9.62
C ARG A 36 -5.70 5.85 9.72
N HIS A 37 -5.86 5.07 8.65
CA HIS A 37 -6.81 3.95 8.63
C HIS A 37 -6.17 2.61 9.02
N MET A 38 -4.92 2.36 8.60
CA MET A 38 -4.24 1.07 8.73
C MET A 38 -3.12 1.08 9.78
N ASN A 39 -2.78 2.24 10.37
CA ASN A 39 -1.67 2.45 11.30
C ASN A 39 -0.29 2.02 10.78
N VAL A 40 -0.15 1.84 9.46
CA VAL A 40 1.08 1.41 8.79
C VAL A 40 1.28 2.22 7.51
N SER A 41 2.53 2.47 7.11
CA SER A 41 2.83 3.13 5.84
C SER A 41 2.51 2.18 4.68
N PRO A 42 2.01 2.66 3.52
CA PRO A 42 1.83 1.80 2.34
C PRO A 42 3.14 1.15 1.86
N SER A 43 4.29 1.78 2.10
CA SER A 43 5.62 1.18 1.85
C SER A 43 5.86 -0.05 2.73
N ASP A 44 5.60 0.10 4.02
CA ASP A 44 5.80 -0.95 5.01
C ASP A 44 4.75 -2.04 4.87
N TYR A 45 3.52 -1.68 4.50
CA TYR A 45 2.46 -2.62 4.16
C TYR A 45 2.87 -3.50 2.98
N ARG A 46 3.37 -2.91 1.89
CA ARG A 46 3.86 -3.67 0.73
C ARG A 46 5.05 -4.55 1.09
N ARG A 47 5.97 -4.05 1.91
CA ARG A 47 7.12 -4.82 2.39
C ARG A 47 6.68 -5.98 3.26
N SER A 48 5.85 -5.72 4.26
CA SER A 48 5.30 -6.73 5.17
C SER A 48 4.52 -7.77 4.41
N PHE A 49 3.66 -7.40 3.46
CA PHE A 49 2.94 -8.37 2.63
C PHE A 49 3.88 -9.29 1.84
N ARG A 50 4.94 -8.73 1.26
CA ARG A 50 5.97 -9.50 0.55
C ARG A 50 6.83 -10.36 1.49
N THR A 51 7.10 -9.89 2.70
CA THR A 51 7.85 -10.63 3.73
C THR A 51 7.01 -11.73 4.37
N THR A 52 5.71 -11.51 4.65
CA THR A 52 4.80 -12.54 5.17
C THR A 52 4.59 -13.68 4.17
N LEU A 53 4.69 -13.41 2.86
CA LEU A 53 4.72 -14.46 1.84
C LEU A 53 6.03 -15.27 1.85
N GLN A 54 7.12 -14.71 2.38
CA GLN A 54 8.40 -15.40 2.54
C GLN A 54 8.53 -16.14 3.89
N GLU A 55 7.79 -15.75 4.93
CA GLU A 55 7.84 -16.36 6.28
C GLU A 55 6.94 -17.59 6.43
N ILE A 56 6.16 -17.97 5.41
CA ILE A 56 5.29 -19.17 5.46
C ILE A 56 6.02 -20.44 4.95
N GLU A 57 7.29 -20.34 4.55
CA GLU A 57 8.11 -21.48 4.09
C GLU A 57 9.15 -21.98 5.14
N GLU A 58 8.84 -21.99 6.44
CA GLU A 58 9.64 -22.74 7.44
C GLU A 58 8.80 -23.77 8.21
#